data_AF-A0A1F4APU5-F1
#
_entry.id   AF-A0A1F4APU5-F1
#
_cell.length_a   1.000
_cell.length_b   1.000
_cell.length_c   1.000
_cell.angle_alpha   90.00
_cell.angle_beta   90.00
_cell.angle_gamma   90.00
#
_symmetry.space_group_name_H-M   'P 1'
#
loop_
_entity.id
_entity.type
_entity.pdbx_description
1 polymer ?
#
loop_
_entity_poly.entity_id
_entity_poly.type
_entity_poly.pdbx_seq_one_letter_code
_entity_poly.pdbx_strand_id
1 'polypeptide(L)' 'MKTVTVKLPDPLAAWLSKRARELGRPQSDLVRDALQKASEGKGGASCHDLFADVCGVIDGPRDLSTHPKHLAGFGE' A
#
# COMPACT_ATOMS: atom_id res chain seq x y z
N MET A 1 -2.71 -17.61 13.81
CA MET A 1 -2.63 -16.32 14.53
C MET A 1 -1.42 -16.37 15.44
N LYS A 2 -0.56 -15.35 15.45
CA LYS A 2 0.50 -15.18 16.46
C LYS A 2 0.07 -14.05 17.40
N THR A 3 0.22 -14.26 18.71
CA THR A 3 -0.10 -13.22 19.71
C THR A 3 1.08 -12.29 19.86
N VAL A 4 0.83 -10.99 19.79
CA VAL A 4 1.82 -9.94 20.03
C VAL A 4 1.36 -9.08 21.20
N THR A 5 2.29 -8.72 22.08
CA THR A 5 2.04 -7.77 23.17
C THR A 5 2.63 -6.43 22.77
N VAL A 6 1.79 -5.39 22.71
CA VAL A 6 2.20 -4.04 22.31
C VAL A 6 1.93 -3.09 23.46
N LYS A 7 2.93 -2.27 23.82
CA LYS A 7 2.73 -1.17 24.75
C LYS A 7 2.04 -0.02 24.02
N LEU A 8 0.90 0.41 24.53
CA LEU A 8 0.12 1.51 23.99
C LEU A 8 0.11 2.64 25.02
N PRO A 9 0.21 3.92 24.59
CA PRO A 9 -0.09 5.05 25.45
C PRO A 9 -1.52 4.95 25.99
N ASP A 10 -1.75 5.31 27.25
CA ASP A 10 -3.07 5.36 27.89
C ASP A 10 -4.17 6.02 27.04
N PRO A 11 -3.97 7.20 26.42
CA PRO A 11 -5.01 7.81 25.59
C PRO A 11 -5.38 6.96 24.37
N LEU A 12 -4.39 6.26 23.79
CA LEU A 12 -4.62 5.41 22.62
C LEU A 12 -5.35 4.11 23.00
N ALA A 13 -5.03 3.54 24.15
CA ALA A 13 -5.72 2.38 24.69
C ALA A 13 -7.20 2.69 25.02
N ALA A 14 -7.44 3.85 25.64
CA ALA A 14 -8.79 4.34 25.94
C ALA A 14 -9.61 4.56 24.65
N TRP A 15 -9.01 5.19 23.65
CA TRP A 15 -9.63 5.38 22.34
C TRP A 15 -9.98 4.05 21.66
N LEU A 16 -9.04 3.09 21.63
CA LEU A 16 -9.26 1.78 21.03
C LEU A 16 -10.41 1.03 21.72
N SER A 17 -10.47 1.07 23.06
CA SER A 17 -11.56 0.46 23.82
C SER A 17 -12.91 1.10 23.55
N LYS A 18 -12.97 2.43 23.45
CA LYS A 18 -14.21 3.14 23.10
C LYS A 18 -14.67 2.75 21.70
N ARG A 19 -13.75 2.76 20.74
CA ARG A 19 -14.03 2.48 19.33
C ARG A 19 -14.50 1.04 19.11
N ALA A 20 -13.89 0.08 19.83
CA ALA A 20 -14.32 -1.31 19.84
C ALA A 20 -15.77 -1.48 20.31
N ARG A 21 -16.15 -0.78 21.39
CA ARG A 21 -17.52 -0.79 21.92
C ARG A 21 -18.52 -0.16 20.95
N GLU A 22 -18.18 0.99 20.35
CA GLU A 22 -19.04 1.66 19.37
C GLU A 22 -19.32 0.80 18.13
N LEU A 23 -18.32 0.04 17.68
CA LEU A 23 -18.41 -0.82 16.50
C LEU A 23 -18.93 -2.23 16.82
N GLY A 24 -19.08 -2.61 18.09
CA GLY A 24 -19.42 -3.97 18.50
C GLY A 24 -18.38 -5.01 18.09
N ARG A 25 -17.12 -4.62 17.93
CA ARG A 25 -16.02 -5.49 17.46
C ARG A 25 -14.94 -5.65 18.53
N PRO A 26 -14.24 -6.79 18.58
CA PRO A 26 -13.14 -6.96 19.52
C PRO A 26 -11.96 -6.04 19.17
N GLN A 27 -11.25 -5.55 20.18
CA GLN A 27 -10.10 -4.65 20.00
C GLN A 27 -9.02 -5.26 19.10
N SER A 28 -8.81 -6.58 19.19
CA SER A 28 -7.86 -7.31 18.36
C SER A 28 -8.22 -7.30 16.88
N ASP A 29 -9.50 -7.19 16.54
CA ASP A 29 -9.95 -7.09 15.15
C ASP A 29 -9.61 -5.73 14.56
N LEU A 30 -9.88 -4.66 15.32
CA LEU A 30 -9.52 -3.29 14.94
C LEU A 30 -8.00 -3.12 14.79
N VAL A 31 -7.23 -3.68 15.73
CA VAL A 31 -5.75 -3.63 15.65
C VAL A 31 -5.25 -4.41 14.45
N ARG A 32 -5.82 -5.58 14.15
CA ARG A 32 -5.43 -6.37 12.98
C ARG A 32 -5.76 -5.64 11.67
N ASP A 33 -6.96 -5.08 11.56
CA ASP A 33 -7.39 -4.32 10.38
C ASP A 33 -6.50 -3.09 10.14
N ALA A 34 -6.16 -2.35 11.21
CA ALA A 34 -5.25 -1.21 11.12
C ALA A 34 -3.83 -1.64 10.71
N LEU A 35 -3.32 -2.76 11.25
CA LEU A 35 -2.01 -3.30 10.87
C LEU A 35 -2.00 -3.81 9.44
N GLN A 36 -3.08 -4.43 8.98
CA GLN A 36 -3.20 -4.91 7.60
C GLN A 36 -3.19 -3.73 6.62
N LYS A 37 -4.01 -2.71 6.87
CA LYS A 37 -4.03 -1.47 6.08
C LYS A 37 -2.67 -0.76 6.06
N ALA A 38 -2.00 -0.71 7.22
CA ALA A 38 -0.66 -0.12 7.32
C ALA A 38 0.41 -0.95 6.59
N SER A 39 0.24 -2.28 6.57
CA SER A 39 1.11 -3.21 5.83
C SER A 39 0.90 -3.09 4.32
N GLU A 40 -0.34 -2.91 3.88
CA GLU A 40 -0.68 -2.65 2.47
C GLU A 40 -0.15 -1.27 2.05
N GLY A 41 -0.18 -0.28 2.95
CA GLY A 41 0.17 1.12 2.70
C GLY A 41 1.66 1.48 2.53
N LYS A 42 2.57 0.53 2.35
CA LYS A 42 3.98 0.82 1.99
C LYS A 42 4.54 0.00 0.83
N GLY A 43 3.78 -0.97 0.35
CA GLY A 43 4.07 -1.71 -0.87
C GLY A 43 3.08 -1.30 -1.96
N GLY A 44 2.82 0.01 -2.11
CA GLY A 44 2.06 0.49 -3.25
C GLY A 44 2.73 -0.07 -4.50
N ALA A 45 2.01 -0.94 -5.21
CA ALA A 45 2.43 -1.51 -6.46
C ALA A 45 3.13 -0.41 -7.28
N SER A 46 4.40 -0.62 -7.61
CA SER A 46 5.12 0.35 -8.44
C SER A 46 4.30 0.61 -9.71
N CYS A 47 4.47 1.75 -10.38
CA CYS A 47 3.77 1.97 -11.65
C CYS A 47 4.00 0.80 -12.64
N HIS A 48 5.14 0.11 -12.55
CA HIS A 48 5.38 -1.13 -13.29
C HIS A 48 4.46 -2.29 -12.85
N ASP A 49 4.29 -2.50 -11.55
CA ASP A 49 3.47 -3.58 -10.98
C ASP A 49 1.97 -3.39 -11.33
N LEU A 50 1.50 -2.14 -11.33
CA LEU A 50 0.14 -1.80 -11.75
C LEU A 50 -0.12 -1.99 -13.25
N PHE A 51 0.92 -1.89 -14.08
CA PHE A 51 0.83 -2.01 -15.55
C PHE A 51 1.38 -3.35 -16.06
N ALA A 52 1.67 -4.32 -15.17
CA ALA A 52 2.28 -5.59 -15.53
C ALA A 52 1.43 -6.40 -16.54
N ASP A 53 0.10 -6.32 -16.45
CA ASP A 53 -0.84 -7.01 -17.36
C ASP A 53 -0.78 -6.47 -18.81
N VAL A 54 -0.37 -5.21 -18.97
CA VAL A 54 -0.27 -4.53 -20.27
C VAL A 54 1.17 -4.39 -20.77
N CYS A 55 2.16 -4.81 -19.97
CA CYS A 55 3.56 -4.84 -20.37
C CYS A 55 3.76 -5.86 -21.50
N GLY A 56 4.21 -5.39 -22.67
CA GLY A 56 4.50 -6.24 -23.84
C GLY A 56 3.38 -6.32 -24.89
N VAL A 57 2.30 -5.55 -24.75
CA VAL A 57 1.24 -5.43 -25.78
C VAL A 57 1.75 -4.75 -27.05
N ILE A 58 2.76 -3.89 -26.93
CA ILE A 58 3.34 -3.12 -28.04
C ILE A 58 4.77 -3.59 -28.26
N ASP A 59 5.10 -3.99 -29.49
CA ASP A 59 6.46 -4.27 -29.91
C ASP A 59 7.19 -2.96 -30.21
N GLY A 60 8.35 -2.76 -29.58
CA GLY A 60 9.11 -1.52 -29.68
C GLY A 60 10.60 -1.75 -29.47
N PRO A 61 11.44 -0.81 -29.93
CA PRO A 61 12.89 -0.90 -29.74
C PRO A 61 13.23 -0.98 -28.24
N ARG A 62 14.18 -1.84 -27.88
CA ARG A 62 14.61 -2.05 -26.47
C ARG A 62 15.05 -0.77 -25.76
N ASP A 63 15.46 0.25 -26.52
CA ASP A 63 16.00 1.51 -26.03
C ASP A 63 15.01 2.68 -26.16
N LEU A 64 13.71 2.42 -26.30
CA LEU A 64 12.67 3.46 -26.48
C LEU A 64 12.71 4.51 -25.35
N SER A 65 12.88 4.07 -24.10
CA SER A 65 12.86 4.95 -22.92
C SER A 65 14.22 5.56 -22.56
N THR A 66 15.30 5.16 -23.22
CA THR A 66 16.68 5.54 -22.86
C THR A 66 17.42 6.26 -23.98
N HIS A 67 17.04 6.05 -25.25
CA HIS A 67 17.77 6.62 -26.37
C HIS A 67 17.25 8.04 -26.69
N PRO A 68 18.10 9.08 -26.66
CA PRO A 68 17.68 10.47 -26.85
C PRO A 68 17.04 10.77 -28.20
N LYS A 69 17.31 9.97 -29.24
CA LYS A 69 16.69 10.09 -30.57
C LYS A 69 15.19 9.85 -30.56
N HIS A 70 14.69 9.06 -29.59
CA HIS A 70 13.27 8.70 -29.47
C HIS A 70 12.51 9.68 -28.57
N LEU A 71 13.21 10.57 -27.87
CA LEU A 71 12.63 11.55 -26.95
C LEU A 71 12.56 12.97 -27.56
N ALA A 72 13.00 13.13 -28.82
CA ALA A 72 12.92 14.41 -29.51
C ALA A 72 11.45 14.82 -29.72
N GLY A 73 11.07 16.00 -29.23
CA GLY A 73 9.69 16.52 -29.28
C GLY A 73 8.75 15.99 -28.18
N PHE A 74 9.28 15.28 -27.17
CA PHE A 74 8.46 14.80 -26.06
C PHE A 74 8.12 15.95 -25.09
N GLY A 75 6.85 16.37 -25.06
CA GLY A 75 6.33 17.37 -24.11
C GLY A 75 6.20 18.80 -24.64
N GLU A 76 6.29 19.01 -25.95
CA GLU A 76 5.93 20.27 -26.63
C GLU A 76 4.41 20.40 -26.89
#